data_AF-A0A2S4Z5E2-F1
#
_entry.id   AF-A0A2S4Z5E2-F1
#
_cell.length_a   1.000
_cell.length_b   1.000
_cell.length_c   1.000
_cell.angle_alpha   90.00
_cell.angle_beta   90.00
_cell.angle_gamma   90.00
#
_symmetry.space_group_name_H-M   'P 1'
#
loop_
_entity.id
_entity.type
_entity.pdbx_description
1 polymer ?
#
loop_
_entity_poly.entity_id
_entity_poly.type
_entity_poly.pdbx_seq_one_letter_code
_entity_poly.pdbx_strand_id
1 'polypeptide(L)'
;MREVTRHAVSDRRMTEALKDIHARARERRQRLRYDNASPQKLREMGDELVEHVAARTVPEPVLDEESRAALRTAAECALGALSIGCFPNGDQEIPFPLIGEEITSEDIAFGDVVDHAPTARTWLDAFELCLVSGLVWDWQRVIGLLLRGDYGPAVRAGVPYSRFTPVSDPADLAAMDALCGYLTEAEGHLPRDWPTVPLCKPDEEVRTAAARGLDAAGPLTPDQRLLRILLDDDQPRFEEALADRLIEHRQNTGADPAPATLLPLGALALAVLAVQVHGWDLGVRSGYLPPDLLGSPQALEQADALGVNDLGYWAAK
;
A
#
# COMPACT_ATOMS: atom_id res chain seq x y z
N MET A 1 16.07 -10.97 -20.10
CA MET A 1 14.79 -10.23 -20.02
C MET A 1 13.65 -11.18 -20.33
N ARG A 2 12.76 -11.45 -19.38
CA ARG A 2 11.65 -12.40 -19.45
C ARG A 2 10.33 -11.60 -19.56
N GLU A 3 9.51 -11.94 -20.56
CA GLU A 3 8.21 -11.29 -20.79
C GLU A 3 7.09 -12.16 -20.20
N VAL A 4 6.21 -11.57 -19.39
CA VAL A 4 5.01 -12.23 -18.84
C VAL A 4 3.76 -11.48 -19.29
N THR A 5 2.97 -12.09 -20.17
CA THR A 5 1.74 -11.49 -20.69
C THR A 5 0.64 -11.46 -19.64
N ARG A 6 -0.02 -10.30 -19.46
CA ARG A 6 -1.21 -10.16 -18.62
C ARG A 6 -2.44 -10.88 -19.18
N HIS A 7 -3.42 -11.20 -18.33
CA HIS A 7 -4.72 -11.71 -18.78
C HIS A 7 -5.55 -10.57 -19.42
N ALA A 8 -6.65 -10.95 -20.08
CA ALA A 8 -7.61 -10.02 -20.65
C ALA A 8 -8.83 -9.85 -19.73
N VAL A 9 -9.38 -8.65 -19.69
CA VAL A 9 -10.63 -8.30 -19.01
C VAL A 9 -11.65 -7.93 -20.10
N SER A 10 -12.93 -8.24 -19.89
CA SER A 10 -13.97 -7.99 -20.89
C SER A 10 -14.18 -6.50 -21.15
N ASP A 11 -14.46 -6.13 -22.41
CA ASP A 11 -14.68 -4.72 -22.81
C ASP A 11 -15.78 -4.05 -22.00
N ARG A 12 -16.80 -4.82 -21.59
CA ARG A 12 -17.88 -4.35 -20.72
C ARG A 12 -17.34 -3.88 -19.37
N ARG A 13 -16.52 -4.71 -18.70
CA ARG A 13 -15.90 -4.39 -17.40
C ARG A 13 -14.94 -3.21 -17.52
N MET A 14 -14.16 -3.17 -18.60
CA MET A 14 -13.24 -2.06 -18.88
C MET A 14 -14.00 -0.74 -19.05
N THR A 15 -15.08 -0.74 -19.84
CA THR A 15 -15.91 0.45 -20.06
C THR A 15 -16.55 0.94 -18.76
N GLU A 16 -17.01 0.01 -17.91
CA GLU A 16 -17.60 0.31 -16.61
C GLU A 16 -16.58 0.95 -15.66
N ALA A 17 -15.37 0.38 -15.55
CA ALA A 17 -14.30 0.93 -14.71
C ALA A 17 -13.81 2.30 -15.18
N LEU A 18 -13.78 2.56 -16.49
CA LEU A 18 -13.38 3.85 -17.06
C LEU A 18 -14.44 4.95 -16.96
N LYS A 19 -15.68 4.60 -16.59
CA LYS A 19 -16.79 5.56 -16.58
C LYS A 19 -16.67 6.55 -15.41
N ASP A 20 -16.59 7.84 -15.73
CA ASP A 20 -16.76 9.00 -14.84
C ASP A 20 -16.34 8.77 -13.37
N ILE A 21 -15.06 8.52 -13.15
CA ILE A 21 -14.52 8.20 -11.81
C ILE A 21 -14.69 9.36 -10.84
N HIS A 22 -14.61 10.61 -11.31
CA HIS A 22 -14.82 11.79 -10.48
C HIS A 22 -16.25 11.87 -9.93
N ALA A 23 -17.28 11.66 -10.76
CA ALA A 23 -18.66 11.68 -10.27
C ALA A 23 -18.91 10.57 -9.25
N ARG A 24 -18.41 9.36 -9.51
CA ARG A 24 -18.54 8.21 -8.60
C ARG A 24 -17.81 8.47 -7.28
N ALA A 25 -16.58 8.97 -7.32
CA ALA A 25 -15.82 9.33 -6.12
C ALA A 25 -16.52 10.40 -5.28
N ARG A 26 -17.10 11.44 -5.90
CA ARG A 26 -17.90 12.46 -5.20
C ARG A 26 -19.15 11.87 -4.55
N GLU A 27 -19.87 11.00 -5.27
CA GLU A 27 -21.05 10.31 -4.73
C GLU A 27 -20.67 9.43 -3.53
N ARG A 28 -19.59 8.65 -3.63
CA ARG A 28 -19.06 7.84 -2.51
C ARG A 28 -18.71 8.71 -1.31
N ARG A 29 -17.96 9.79 -1.51
CA ARG A 29 -17.61 10.74 -0.45
C ARG A 29 -18.84 11.34 0.21
N GLN A 30 -19.86 11.71 -0.57
CA GLN A 30 -21.12 12.23 -0.03
C GLN A 30 -21.80 11.19 0.87
N ARG A 31 -21.85 9.93 0.46
CA ARG A 31 -22.39 8.83 1.28
C ARG A 31 -21.56 8.56 2.54
N LEU A 32 -20.23 8.67 2.46
CA LEU A 32 -19.36 8.56 3.65
C LEU A 32 -19.71 9.66 4.67
N ARG A 33 -19.90 10.90 4.21
CA ARG A 33 -20.23 12.04 5.07
C ARG A 33 -21.61 11.94 5.72
N TYR A 34 -22.64 11.51 4.98
CA TYR A 34 -24.03 11.61 5.45
C TYR A 34 -24.66 10.28 5.92
N ASP A 35 -24.14 9.13 5.49
CA ASP A 35 -24.70 7.83 5.89
C ASP A 35 -23.86 7.18 6.99
N ASN A 36 -22.66 6.73 6.63
CA ASN A 36 -21.65 6.22 7.55
C ASN A 36 -20.30 6.17 6.81
N ALA A 37 -19.22 6.50 7.52
CA ALA A 37 -17.86 6.39 7.01
C ALA A 37 -17.15 5.14 7.55
N SER A 38 -17.79 3.97 7.43
CA SER A 38 -17.20 2.74 7.94
C SER A 38 -15.91 2.39 7.19
N PRO A 39 -14.95 1.70 7.84
CA PRO A 39 -13.77 1.18 7.16
C PRO A 39 -14.09 0.35 5.92
N GLN A 40 -15.20 -0.38 5.92
CA GLN A 40 -15.66 -1.13 4.75
C GLN A 40 -15.98 -0.20 3.56
N LYS A 41 -16.73 0.87 3.76
CA LYS A 41 -17.09 1.77 2.64
C LYS A 41 -15.90 2.54 2.08
N LEU A 42 -14.91 2.85 2.93
CA LEU A 42 -13.64 3.41 2.47
C LEU A 42 -12.92 2.42 1.54
N ARG A 43 -12.83 1.14 1.95
CA ARG A 43 -12.24 0.10 1.10
C ARG A 43 -13.00 -0.08 -0.21
N GLU A 44 -14.34 -0.11 -0.19
CA GLU A 44 -15.14 -0.20 -1.42
C GLU A 44 -14.86 0.96 -2.39
N MET A 45 -14.69 2.18 -1.87
CA MET A 45 -14.27 3.33 -2.70
C MET A 45 -12.84 3.15 -3.22
N GLY A 46 -11.92 2.66 -2.39
CA GLY A 46 -10.54 2.35 -2.79
C GLY A 46 -10.47 1.29 -3.90
N ASP A 47 -11.22 0.20 -3.77
CA ASP A 47 -11.27 -0.89 -4.75
C ASP A 47 -11.78 -0.38 -6.11
N GLU A 48 -12.84 0.44 -6.10
CA GLU A 48 -13.40 1.07 -7.30
C GLU A 48 -12.39 1.99 -8.01
N LEU A 49 -11.56 2.71 -7.23
CA LEU A 49 -10.47 3.54 -7.75
C LEU A 49 -9.32 2.70 -8.32
N VAL A 50 -8.96 1.60 -7.66
CA VAL A 50 -7.95 0.66 -8.18
C VAL A 50 -8.43 0.01 -9.48
N GLU A 51 -9.70 -0.37 -9.58
CA GLU A 51 -10.29 -0.88 -10.84
C GLU A 51 -10.16 0.14 -11.97
N HIS A 52 -10.43 1.41 -11.69
CA HIS A 52 -10.28 2.49 -12.66
C HIS A 52 -8.83 2.62 -13.12
N VAL A 53 -7.87 2.72 -12.19
CA VAL A 53 -6.44 2.86 -12.49
C VAL A 53 -5.94 1.64 -13.28
N ALA A 54 -6.30 0.44 -12.86
CA ALA A 54 -5.96 -0.79 -13.55
C ALA A 54 -6.46 -0.78 -15.01
N ALA A 55 -7.68 -0.32 -15.24
CA ALA A 55 -8.22 -0.16 -16.59
C ALA A 55 -7.45 0.88 -17.43
N ARG A 56 -7.01 1.98 -16.83
CA ARG A 56 -6.20 3.04 -17.50
C ARG A 56 -4.82 2.54 -17.92
N THR A 57 -4.22 1.59 -17.19
CA THR A 57 -2.93 0.99 -17.55
C THR A 57 -2.94 0.08 -18.79
N VAL A 58 -4.14 -0.22 -19.33
CA VAL A 58 -4.28 -1.09 -20.50
C VAL A 58 -3.82 -0.43 -21.80
N PRO A 59 -4.40 0.71 -22.21
CA PRO A 59 -4.00 1.40 -23.43
C PRO A 59 -2.64 2.10 -23.30
N GLU A 60 -2.33 2.66 -22.13
CA GLU A 60 -1.11 3.43 -21.88
C GLU A 60 -0.50 3.00 -20.54
N PRO A 61 0.74 2.48 -20.52
CA PRO A 61 1.37 2.02 -19.28
C PRO A 61 1.90 3.18 -18.40
N VAL A 62 1.84 4.42 -18.91
CA VAL A 62 2.23 5.65 -18.20
C VAL A 62 0.97 6.23 -17.56
N LEU A 63 1.04 6.55 -16.26
CA LEU A 63 -0.11 7.11 -15.57
C LEU A 63 -0.25 8.60 -15.91
N ASP A 64 -1.48 9.05 -16.18
CA ASP A 64 -1.78 10.48 -16.23
C ASP A 64 -2.02 11.04 -14.81
N GLU A 65 -2.24 12.34 -14.72
CA GLU A 65 -2.48 13.02 -13.44
C GLU A 65 -3.75 12.51 -12.75
N GLU A 66 -4.82 12.27 -13.50
CA GLU A 66 -6.09 11.72 -12.98
C GLU A 66 -5.89 10.33 -12.37
N SER A 67 -5.20 9.43 -13.07
CA SER A 67 -4.92 8.07 -12.59
C SER A 67 -4.00 8.08 -11.35
N ARG A 68 -3.02 8.99 -11.29
CA ARG A 68 -2.19 9.18 -10.09
C ARG A 68 -3.04 9.69 -8.92
N ALA A 69 -3.91 10.67 -9.14
CA ALA A 69 -4.79 11.20 -8.10
C ALA A 69 -5.80 10.15 -7.62
N ALA A 70 -6.34 9.33 -8.52
CA ALA A 70 -7.20 8.20 -8.18
C ALA A 70 -6.48 7.15 -7.35
N LEU A 71 -5.25 6.77 -7.74
CA LEU A 71 -4.43 5.80 -7.01
C LEU A 71 -4.03 6.31 -5.63
N ARG A 72 -3.67 7.60 -5.51
CA ARG A 72 -3.44 8.25 -4.20
C ARG A 72 -4.70 8.23 -3.35
N THR A 73 -5.85 8.57 -3.93
CA THR A 73 -7.14 8.50 -3.22
C THR A 73 -7.45 7.08 -2.73
N ALA A 74 -7.13 6.05 -3.51
CA ALA A 74 -7.29 4.66 -3.06
C ALA A 74 -6.39 4.33 -1.87
N ALA A 75 -5.14 4.81 -1.87
CA ALA A 75 -4.23 4.65 -0.74
C ALA A 75 -4.71 5.39 0.51
N GLU A 76 -5.25 6.61 0.38
CA GLU A 76 -5.88 7.33 1.51
C GLU A 76 -7.08 6.58 2.07
N CYS A 77 -7.92 6.00 1.21
CA CYS A 77 -9.04 5.18 1.65
C CYS A 77 -8.58 3.96 2.46
N ALA A 78 -7.54 3.25 1.99
CA ALA A 78 -7.00 2.09 2.68
C ALA A 78 -6.34 2.47 4.01
N LEU A 79 -5.55 3.55 4.03
CA LEU A 79 -4.93 4.09 5.23
C LEU A 79 -5.97 4.59 6.23
N GLY A 80 -6.99 5.31 5.77
CA GLY A 80 -8.11 5.79 6.58
C GLY A 80 -8.90 4.64 7.20
N ALA A 81 -9.17 3.58 6.43
CA ALA A 81 -9.81 2.37 6.94
C ALA A 81 -8.96 1.69 8.04
N LEU A 82 -7.65 1.60 7.85
CA LEU A 82 -6.71 1.08 8.84
C LEU A 82 -6.67 1.98 10.09
N SER A 83 -6.59 3.29 9.91
CA SER A 83 -6.52 4.28 10.98
C SER A 83 -7.77 4.27 11.85
N ILE A 84 -8.95 4.37 11.24
CA ILE A 84 -10.25 4.27 11.94
C ILE A 84 -10.36 2.92 12.65
N GLY A 85 -9.95 1.83 12.01
CA GLY A 85 -10.02 0.50 12.60
C GLY A 85 -9.10 0.33 13.83
N CYS A 86 -7.89 0.87 13.78
CA CYS A 86 -6.90 0.80 14.86
C CYS A 86 -7.21 1.78 15.99
N PHE A 87 -7.67 2.98 15.65
CA PHE A 87 -7.91 4.10 16.56
C PHE A 87 -9.28 4.74 16.32
N PRO A 88 -10.40 4.07 16.64
CA PRO A 88 -11.74 4.55 16.30
C PRO A 88 -12.10 5.94 16.82
N ASN A 89 -11.45 6.38 17.90
CA ASN A 89 -11.65 7.70 18.52
C ASN A 89 -10.43 8.62 18.36
N GLY A 90 -9.60 8.37 17.35
CA GLY A 90 -8.45 9.21 17.02
C GLY A 90 -8.84 10.48 16.26
N ASP A 91 -7.84 11.30 15.96
CA ASP A 91 -7.99 12.48 15.13
C ASP A 91 -7.67 12.09 13.67
N GLN A 92 -8.70 11.65 12.94
CA GLN A 92 -8.55 11.25 11.54
C GLN A 92 -8.82 12.41 10.59
N GLU A 93 -7.96 12.53 9.59
CA GLU A 93 -8.15 13.32 8.38
C GLU A 93 -7.90 12.41 7.18
N ILE A 94 -8.93 12.19 6.36
CA ILE A 94 -8.87 11.31 5.20
C ILE A 94 -9.11 12.16 3.95
N PRO A 95 -8.03 12.58 3.27
CA PRO A 95 -8.14 13.36 2.05
C PRO A 95 -8.53 12.48 0.86
N PHE A 96 -9.19 13.08 -0.12
CA PHE A 96 -9.54 12.48 -1.40
C PHE A 96 -8.98 13.34 -2.54
N PRO A 97 -7.66 13.24 -2.84
CA PRO A 97 -6.98 14.10 -3.80
C PRO A 97 -7.62 14.15 -5.19
N LEU A 98 -8.23 13.05 -5.65
CA LEU A 98 -8.93 13.00 -6.93
C LEU A 98 -10.05 14.05 -7.01
N ILE A 99 -10.76 14.31 -5.92
CA ILE A 99 -11.91 15.23 -5.91
C ILE A 99 -11.64 16.53 -5.16
N GLY A 100 -10.49 16.66 -4.50
CA GLY A 100 -10.11 17.85 -3.73
C GLY A 100 -10.96 18.05 -2.48
N GLU A 101 -11.41 16.96 -1.86
CA GLU A 101 -12.24 16.97 -0.65
C GLU A 101 -11.62 16.07 0.42
N GLU A 102 -12.15 16.13 1.64
CA GLU A 102 -11.74 15.26 2.75
C GLU A 102 -12.93 14.91 3.65
N ILE A 103 -12.72 13.96 4.56
CA ILE A 103 -13.54 13.75 5.75
C ILE A 103 -12.63 13.77 6.99
N THR A 104 -13.13 14.35 8.08
CA THR A 104 -12.37 14.51 9.31
C THR A 104 -13.18 14.06 10.53
N SER A 105 -12.49 13.80 11.65
CA SER A 105 -13.13 13.48 12.93
C SER A 105 -13.94 14.65 13.52
N GLU A 106 -13.72 15.89 13.05
CA GLU A 106 -14.55 17.05 13.40
C GLU A 106 -15.97 16.94 12.84
N ASP A 107 -16.11 16.35 11.65
CA ASP A 107 -17.37 16.17 10.95
C ASP A 107 -18.03 14.81 11.28
N ILE A 108 -17.25 13.80 11.65
CA ILE A 108 -17.69 12.39 11.75
C ILE A 108 -17.17 11.72 13.02
N ALA A 109 -18.09 11.17 13.82
CA ALA A 109 -17.75 10.27 14.92
C ALA A 109 -17.40 8.86 14.39
N PHE A 110 -16.15 8.65 13.98
CA PHE A 110 -15.70 7.40 13.37
C PHE A 110 -15.88 6.16 14.29
N GLY A 111 -15.79 6.36 15.61
CA GLY A 111 -15.97 5.30 16.61
C GLY A 111 -17.29 4.55 16.51
N ASP A 112 -18.36 5.23 16.10
CA ASP A 112 -19.70 4.65 16.03
C ASP A 112 -19.90 3.76 14.79
N VAL A 113 -19.12 4.02 13.73
CA VAL A 113 -19.27 3.38 12.42
C VAL A 113 -18.30 2.22 12.16
N VAL A 114 -17.38 1.94 13.10
CA VAL A 114 -16.51 0.77 13.01
C VAL A 114 -17.33 -0.51 13.17
N ASP A 115 -17.18 -1.43 12.24
CA ASP A 115 -17.93 -2.69 12.15
C ASP A 115 -17.04 -3.94 12.32
N HIS A 116 -15.72 -3.78 12.27
CA HIS A 116 -14.74 -4.84 12.50
C HIS A 116 -13.37 -4.25 12.89
N ALA A 117 -12.53 -5.07 13.52
CA ALA A 117 -11.14 -4.74 13.79
C ALA A 117 -10.27 -5.01 12.55
N PRO A 118 -9.27 -4.17 12.25
CA PRO A 118 -8.32 -4.44 11.19
C PRO A 118 -7.40 -5.60 11.58
N THR A 119 -6.97 -6.37 10.60
CA THR A 119 -6.04 -7.48 10.76
C THR A 119 -4.69 -7.13 10.14
N ALA A 120 -3.71 -8.03 10.26
CA ALA A 120 -2.45 -7.92 9.54
C ALA A 120 -2.67 -7.82 8.02
N ARG A 121 -3.72 -8.47 7.48
CA ARG A 121 -4.11 -8.33 6.08
C ARG A 121 -4.50 -6.89 5.74
N THR A 122 -5.31 -6.25 6.58
CA THR A 122 -5.69 -4.84 6.39
C THR A 122 -4.48 -3.91 6.38
N TRP A 123 -3.48 -4.18 7.23
CA TRP A 123 -2.23 -3.44 7.22
C TRP A 123 -1.43 -3.67 5.93
N LEU A 124 -1.33 -4.91 5.47
CA LEU A 124 -0.62 -5.28 4.23
C LEU A 124 -1.24 -4.59 3.01
N ASP A 125 -2.57 -4.62 2.89
CA ASP A 125 -3.29 -3.98 1.77
C ASP A 125 -3.05 -2.46 1.76
N ALA A 126 -3.05 -1.82 2.94
CA ALA A 126 -2.75 -0.39 3.08
C ALA A 126 -1.29 -0.07 2.75
N PHE A 127 -0.34 -0.89 3.21
CA PHE A 127 1.08 -0.75 2.88
C PHE A 127 1.32 -0.86 1.38
N GLU A 128 0.75 -1.88 0.73
CA GLU A 128 0.88 -2.12 -0.71
C GLU A 128 0.36 -0.91 -1.51
N LEU A 129 -0.81 -0.37 -1.17
CA LEU A 129 -1.35 0.82 -1.83
C LEU A 129 -0.52 2.08 -1.53
N CYS A 130 -0.07 2.30 -0.30
CA CYS A 130 0.77 3.44 0.06
C CYS A 130 2.10 3.42 -0.70
N LEU A 131 2.67 2.23 -0.90
CA LEU A 131 3.90 2.05 -1.63
C LEU A 131 3.70 2.27 -3.14
N VAL A 132 2.73 1.58 -3.74
CA VAL A 132 2.46 1.63 -5.19
C VAL A 132 1.97 3.01 -5.65
N SER A 133 1.18 3.71 -4.83
CA SER A 133 0.75 5.10 -5.11
C SER A 133 1.84 6.15 -4.92
N GLY A 134 2.96 5.76 -4.30
CA GLY A 134 4.00 6.68 -3.83
C GLY A 134 3.57 7.54 -2.65
N LEU A 135 2.42 7.28 -2.01
CA LEU A 135 1.96 8.02 -0.84
C LEU A 135 2.94 7.95 0.33
N VAL A 136 3.64 6.81 0.47
CA VAL A 136 4.66 6.63 1.51
C VAL A 136 5.78 7.67 1.44
N TRP A 137 6.06 8.24 0.26
CA TRP A 137 7.10 9.24 0.02
C TRP A 137 6.73 10.66 0.48
N ASP A 138 5.47 10.90 0.84
CA ASP A 138 5.06 12.14 1.50
C ASP A 138 5.48 12.10 2.98
N TRP A 139 6.78 12.23 3.22
CA TRP A 139 7.40 12.06 4.53
C TRP A 139 6.84 13.04 5.58
N GLN A 140 6.36 14.22 5.14
CA GLN A 140 5.76 15.23 6.02
C GLN A 140 4.45 14.74 6.64
N ARG A 141 3.75 13.83 5.95
CA ARG A 141 2.55 13.16 6.46
C ARG A 141 2.85 11.93 7.30
N VAL A 142 4.13 11.62 7.51
CA VAL A 142 4.63 10.56 8.40
C VAL A 142 4.01 9.18 8.15
N ILE A 143 3.57 8.90 6.93
CA ILE A 143 2.84 7.66 6.58
C ILE A 143 3.65 6.41 6.94
N GLY A 144 4.93 6.38 6.58
CA GLY A 144 5.83 5.27 6.91
C GLY A 144 6.02 5.08 8.42
N LEU A 145 6.13 6.18 9.18
CA LEU A 145 6.23 6.12 10.63
C LEU A 145 4.93 5.63 11.27
N LEU A 146 3.76 6.06 10.79
CA LEU A 146 2.47 5.58 11.30
C LEU A 146 2.28 4.09 11.02
N LEU A 147 2.61 3.62 9.81
CA LEU A 147 2.55 2.19 9.46
C LEU A 147 3.46 1.35 10.38
N ARG A 148 4.70 1.79 10.62
CA ARG A 148 5.69 1.07 11.44
C ARG A 148 5.45 1.19 12.94
N GLY A 149 5.20 2.39 13.44
CA GLY A 149 5.22 2.75 14.86
C GLY A 149 3.87 2.69 15.55
N ASP A 150 2.78 2.90 14.81
CA ASP A 150 1.44 2.99 15.39
C ASP A 150 0.57 1.80 14.95
N TYR A 151 0.30 1.68 13.64
CA TYR A 151 -0.64 0.71 13.11
C TYR A 151 -0.12 -0.73 13.24
N GLY A 152 1.14 -1.00 12.88
CA GLY A 152 1.74 -2.33 12.99
C GLY A 152 1.70 -2.87 14.44
N PRO A 153 2.21 -2.11 15.43
CA PRO A 153 2.13 -2.47 16.84
C PRO A 153 0.70 -2.61 17.37
N ALA A 154 -0.22 -1.71 16.97
CA ALA A 154 -1.63 -1.82 17.34
C ALA A 154 -2.25 -3.14 16.83
N VAL A 155 -2.05 -3.48 15.55
CA VAL A 155 -2.53 -4.74 14.96
C VAL A 155 -1.93 -5.95 15.68
N ARG A 156 -0.62 -5.93 15.98
CA ARG A 156 0.06 -7.00 16.73
C ARG A 156 -0.47 -7.16 18.15
N ALA A 157 -0.82 -6.07 18.80
CA ALA A 157 -1.42 -6.06 20.15
C ALA A 157 -2.91 -6.43 20.16
N GLY A 158 -3.50 -6.77 19.01
CA GLY A 158 -4.92 -7.12 18.90
C GLY A 158 -5.84 -5.91 18.88
N VAL A 159 -5.37 -4.78 18.34
CA VAL A 159 -6.04 -3.47 18.25
C VAL A 159 -6.68 -3.00 19.56
N PRO A 160 -5.87 -2.58 20.55
CA PRO A 160 -6.33 -2.35 21.92
C PRO A 160 -7.40 -1.25 22.07
N TYR A 161 -7.55 -0.38 21.06
CA TYR A 161 -8.53 0.70 21.06
C TYR A 161 -9.82 0.35 20.28
N SER A 162 -9.88 -0.82 19.64
CA SER A 162 -11.08 -1.30 18.97
C SER A 162 -11.98 -2.07 19.93
N ARG A 163 -13.30 -1.95 19.73
CA ARG A 163 -14.30 -2.79 20.43
C ARG A 163 -14.37 -4.23 19.88
N PHE A 164 -13.72 -4.48 18.74
CA PHE A 164 -13.71 -5.77 18.06
C PHE A 164 -12.37 -6.46 18.26
N THR A 165 -12.39 -7.78 18.28
CA THR A 165 -11.17 -8.60 18.38
C THR A 165 -10.74 -9.04 16.98
N PRO A 166 -9.52 -8.72 16.53
CA PRO A 166 -9.02 -9.17 15.24
C PRO A 166 -8.55 -10.62 15.34
N VAL A 167 -8.64 -11.35 14.23
CA VAL A 167 -7.93 -12.62 14.05
C VAL A 167 -7.07 -12.47 12.81
N SER A 168 -5.77 -12.31 13.01
CA SER A 168 -4.80 -12.24 11.92
C SER A 168 -4.24 -13.62 11.63
N ASP A 169 -4.09 -13.94 10.35
CA ASP A 169 -3.34 -15.13 9.94
C ASP A 169 -1.87 -14.99 10.39
N PRO A 170 -1.25 -16.04 10.96
CA PRO A 170 0.15 -16.00 11.36
C PRO A 170 1.12 -15.62 10.22
N ALA A 171 0.85 -16.04 8.98
CA ALA A 171 1.66 -15.68 7.82
C ALA A 171 1.51 -14.21 7.45
N ASP A 172 0.31 -13.63 7.65
CA ASP A 172 0.08 -12.20 7.45
C ASP A 172 0.82 -11.38 8.50
N LEU A 173 0.83 -11.83 9.76
CA LEU A 173 1.61 -11.18 10.82
C LEU A 173 3.10 -11.23 10.55
N ALA A 174 3.63 -12.36 10.08
CA ALA A 174 5.03 -12.50 9.72
C ALA A 174 5.41 -11.62 8.51
N ALA A 175 4.53 -11.51 7.51
CA ALA A 175 4.73 -10.62 6.37
C ALA A 175 4.70 -9.14 6.78
N MET A 176 3.75 -8.75 7.65
CA MET A 176 3.67 -7.40 8.20
C MET A 176 4.96 -7.05 8.94
N ASP A 177 5.46 -7.93 9.82
CA ASP A 177 6.72 -7.70 10.53
C ASP A 177 7.91 -7.52 9.59
N ALA A 178 8.00 -8.37 8.56
CA ALA A 178 9.06 -8.28 7.56
C ALA A 178 9.00 -6.94 6.81
N LEU A 179 7.81 -6.49 6.41
CA LEU A 179 7.61 -5.24 5.68
C LEU A 179 7.76 -3.99 6.56
N CYS A 180 7.47 -4.06 7.85
CA CYS A 180 7.83 -3.00 8.80
C CYS A 180 9.34 -2.71 8.77
N GLY A 181 10.17 -3.72 8.56
CA GLY A 181 11.62 -3.58 8.42
C GLY A 181 12.07 -2.71 7.24
N TYR A 182 11.22 -2.53 6.23
CA TYR A 182 11.47 -1.67 5.06
C TYR A 182 11.05 -0.21 5.26
N LEU A 183 10.41 0.10 6.38
CA LEU A 183 10.02 1.47 6.75
C LEU A 183 11.11 2.06 7.65
N THR A 184 11.60 3.24 7.31
CA THR A 184 12.66 3.93 8.08
C THR A 184 12.16 4.29 9.47
N GLU A 185 12.95 3.97 10.48
CA GLU A 185 12.67 4.34 11.87
C GLU A 185 13.05 5.80 12.13
N ALA A 186 12.29 6.49 12.98
CA ALA A 186 12.68 7.82 13.43
C ALA A 186 13.84 7.73 14.44
N GLU A 187 14.79 8.68 14.39
CA GLU A 187 15.88 8.76 15.36
C GLU A 187 15.41 9.24 16.74
N GLY A 188 14.20 9.79 16.80
CA GLY A 188 13.58 10.36 17.99
C GLY A 188 12.10 10.64 17.78
N HIS A 189 11.46 11.20 18.81
CA HIS A 189 10.01 11.44 18.84
C HIS A 189 9.61 12.82 18.32
N LEU A 190 10.58 13.70 18.05
CA LEU A 190 10.30 15.06 17.63
C LEU A 190 10.27 15.17 16.09
N PRO A 191 9.53 16.12 15.52
CA PRO A 191 9.45 16.30 14.08
C PRO A 191 10.79 16.40 13.37
N ARG A 192 11.80 17.01 13.99
CA ARG A 192 13.17 17.12 13.45
C ARG A 192 13.90 15.79 13.31
N ASP A 193 13.48 14.78 14.07
CA ASP A 193 14.11 13.45 14.11
C ASP A 193 13.38 12.47 13.15
N TRP A 194 12.34 12.94 12.44
CA TRP A 194 11.61 12.13 11.46
C TRP A 194 12.43 11.96 10.17
N PRO A 195 12.40 10.78 9.55
CA PRO A 195 13.17 10.51 8.34
C PRO A 195 12.53 11.22 7.13
N THR A 196 13.33 11.93 6.35
CA THR A 196 12.92 12.47 5.04
C THR A 196 12.87 11.39 3.97
N VAL A 197 13.53 10.25 4.22
CA VAL A 197 13.54 9.05 3.37
C VAL A 197 12.79 7.94 4.11
N PRO A 198 11.50 7.70 3.77
CA PRO A 198 10.61 6.83 4.55
C PRO A 198 10.81 5.34 4.30
N LEU A 199 11.54 4.96 3.26
CA LEU A 199 11.87 3.57 2.93
C LEU A 199 13.36 3.31 3.14
N CYS A 200 13.70 2.14 3.67
CA CYS A 200 15.08 1.70 3.82
C CYS A 200 15.22 0.20 3.55
N LYS A 201 16.43 -0.23 3.18
CA LYS A 201 16.74 -1.65 3.07
C LYS A 201 17.13 -2.16 4.46
N PRO A 202 16.38 -3.13 5.04
CA PRO A 202 16.79 -3.72 6.31
C PRO A 202 18.14 -4.43 6.16
N ASP A 203 18.93 -4.40 7.23
CA ASP A 203 20.21 -5.09 7.27
C ASP A 203 20.04 -6.62 7.14
N GLU A 204 21.15 -7.33 6.94
CA GLU A 204 21.15 -8.78 6.75
C GLU A 204 20.58 -9.53 7.96
N GLU A 205 20.81 -9.06 9.19
CA GLU A 205 20.35 -9.71 10.41
C GLU A 205 18.82 -9.61 10.52
N VAL A 206 18.27 -8.41 10.32
CA VAL A 206 16.83 -8.14 10.30
C VAL A 206 16.15 -8.94 9.19
N ARG A 207 16.71 -8.95 7.97
CA ARG A 207 16.15 -9.75 6.87
C ARG A 207 16.18 -11.24 7.15
N THR A 208 17.27 -11.76 7.73
CA THR A 208 17.39 -13.16 8.10
C THR A 208 16.38 -13.55 9.18
N ALA A 209 16.15 -12.68 10.18
CA ALA A 209 15.15 -12.90 11.21
C ALA A 209 13.73 -12.90 10.62
N ALA A 210 13.42 -11.93 9.75
CA ALA A 210 12.14 -11.86 9.05
C ALA A 210 11.88 -13.10 8.18
N ALA A 211 12.90 -13.58 7.46
CA ALA A 211 12.85 -14.80 6.67
C ALA A 211 12.50 -16.03 7.51
N ARG A 212 13.15 -16.19 8.68
CA ARG A 212 12.82 -17.26 9.64
C ARG A 212 11.40 -17.13 10.18
N GLY A 213 10.93 -15.90 10.40
CA GLY A 213 9.56 -15.62 10.82
C GLY A 213 8.53 -16.14 9.81
N LEU A 214 8.72 -15.84 8.54
CA LEU A 214 7.89 -16.36 7.45
C LEU A 214 7.98 -17.88 7.32
N ASP A 215 9.18 -18.46 7.41
CA ASP A 215 9.37 -19.92 7.34
C ASP A 215 8.65 -20.65 8.49
N ALA A 216 8.52 -20.02 9.67
CA ALA A 216 7.84 -20.56 10.83
C ALA A 216 6.31 -20.32 10.85
N ALA A 217 5.80 -19.42 10.00
CA ALA A 217 4.39 -19.00 10.04
C ALA A 217 3.41 -20.03 9.45
N GLY A 218 3.93 -21.04 8.73
CA GLY A 218 3.13 -22.09 8.11
C GLY A 218 2.92 -21.87 6.61
N PRO A 219 1.76 -22.28 6.05
CA PRO A 219 1.49 -22.14 4.62
C PRO A 219 1.49 -20.67 4.17
N LEU A 220 2.44 -20.31 3.31
CA LEU A 220 2.55 -18.97 2.76
C LEU A 220 1.73 -18.83 1.46
N THR A 221 1.08 -17.68 1.29
CA THR A 221 0.48 -17.27 0.01
C THR A 221 1.57 -17.06 -1.06
N PRO A 222 1.22 -17.03 -2.36
CA PRO A 222 2.19 -16.77 -3.42
C PRO A 222 2.99 -15.47 -3.23
N ASP A 223 2.35 -14.38 -2.78
CA ASP A 223 3.03 -13.10 -2.54
C ASP A 223 3.93 -13.16 -1.29
N GLN A 224 3.53 -13.87 -0.24
CA GLN A 224 4.40 -14.10 0.93
C GLN A 224 5.62 -14.95 0.61
N ARG A 225 5.50 -15.93 -0.30
CA ARG A 225 6.66 -16.68 -0.81
C ARG A 225 7.59 -15.78 -1.62
N LEU A 226 7.05 -14.86 -2.41
CA LEU A 226 7.84 -13.88 -3.14
C LEU A 226 8.58 -12.93 -2.18
N LEU A 227 7.91 -12.42 -1.14
CA LEU A 227 8.54 -11.64 -0.07
C LEU A 227 9.64 -12.43 0.63
N ARG A 228 9.39 -13.71 0.94
CA ARG A 228 10.39 -14.59 1.54
C ARG A 228 11.66 -14.69 0.69
N ILE A 229 11.54 -14.71 -0.63
CA ILE A 229 12.69 -14.73 -1.57
C ILE A 229 13.35 -13.35 -1.66
N LEU A 230 12.58 -12.26 -1.66
CA LEU A 230 13.13 -10.89 -1.63
C LEU A 230 14.07 -10.70 -0.42
N LEU A 231 13.71 -11.26 0.73
CA LEU A 231 14.51 -11.20 1.95
C LEU A 231 15.87 -11.91 1.83
N ASP A 232 16.05 -12.86 0.90
CA ASP A 232 17.36 -13.47 0.62
C ASP A 232 18.31 -12.48 -0.10
N ASP A 233 17.79 -11.37 -0.65
CA ASP A 233 18.53 -10.37 -1.42
C ASP A 233 19.29 -10.95 -2.62
N ASP A 234 18.66 -11.93 -3.27
CA ASP A 234 19.13 -12.61 -4.48
C ASP A 234 18.26 -12.19 -5.68
N GLN A 235 18.77 -11.25 -6.49
CA GLN A 235 18.04 -10.71 -7.62
C GLN A 235 17.63 -11.78 -8.65
N PRO A 236 18.54 -12.64 -9.19
CA PRO A 236 18.15 -13.68 -10.13
C PRO A 236 17.04 -14.60 -9.62
N ARG A 237 17.12 -15.02 -8.36
CA ARG A 237 16.10 -15.90 -7.76
C ARG A 237 14.76 -15.18 -7.57
N PHE A 238 14.79 -13.91 -7.18
CA PHE A 238 13.60 -13.10 -7.08
C PHE A 238 12.93 -12.89 -8.44
N GLU A 239 13.69 -12.61 -9.50
CA GLU A 239 13.15 -12.44 -10.86
C GLU A 239 12.48 -13.71 -11.39
N GLU A 240 13.07 -14.87 -11.14
CA GLU A 240 12.45 -16.16 -11.48
C GLU A 240 11.11 -16.34 -10.74
N ALA A 241 11.11 -16.11 -9.43
CA ALA A 241 9.93 -16.24 -8.59
C ALA A 241 8.83 -15.21 -8.94
N LEU A 242 9.21 -13.97 -9.26
CA LEU A 242 8.29 -12.92 -9.67
C LEU A 242 7.60 -13.30 -10.99
N ALA A 243 8.36 -13.77 -11.98
CA ALA A 243 7.78 -14.17 -13.24
C ALA A 243 6.86 -15.39 -13.09
N ASP A 244 7.22 -16.36 -12.26
CA ASP A 244 6.37 -17.52 -11.95
C ASP A 244 5.10 -17.09 -11.22
N ARG A 245 5.20 -16.16 -10.25
CA ARG A 245 4.05 -15.58 -9.54
C ARG A 245 3.07 -14.87 -10.48
N LEU A 246 3.58 -14.13 -11.47
CA LEU A 246 2.73 -13.45 -12.47
C LEU A 246 2.08 -14.42 -13.45
N ILE A 247 2.75 -15.53 -13.78
CA ILE A 247 2.17 -16.62 -14.57
C ILE A 247 1.07 -17.34 -13.77
N GLU A 248 1.35 -17.67 -12.51
CA GLU A 248 0.39 -18.27 -11.58
C GLU A 248 -0.83 -17.35 -11.41
N HIS A 249 -0.61 -16.04 -11.24
CA HIS A 249 -1.68 -15.02 -11.18
C HIS A 249 -2.62 -15.13 -12.37
N ARG A 250 -2.05 -15.14 -13.58
CA ARG A 250 -2.79 -15.22 -14.83
C ARG A 250 -3.58 -16.52 -14.95
N GLN A 251 -3.00 -17.64 -14.54
CA GLN A 251 -3.64 -18.96 -14.62
C GLN A 251 -4.80 -19.13 -13.64
N ASN A 252 -4.67 -18.51 -12.46
CA ASN A 252 -5.70 -18.55 -11.42
C ASN A 252 -6.75 -17.45 -11.56
N THR A 253 -6.59 -16.55 -12.53
CA THR A 253 -7.58 -15.53 -12.85
C THR A 253 -8.78 -16.20 -13.52
N GLY A 254 -9.98 -16.01 -12.96
CA GLY A 254 -11.23 -16.61 -13.45
C GLY A 254 -11.65 -16.13 -14.85
N ALA A 255 -12.80 -16.64 -15.33
CA ALA A 255 -13.23 -16.44 -16.72
C ALA A 255 -13.74 -15.02 -17.09
N ASP A 256 -14.23 -14.23 -16.13
CA ASP A 256 -14.59 -12.80 -16.30
C ASP A 256 -13.98 -11.99 -15.16
N PRO A 257 -12.66 -11.73 -15.19
CA PRO A 257 -11.98 -11.09 -14.09
C PRO A 257 -12.32 -9.61 -13.97
N ALA A 258 -12.27 -9.10 -12.73
CA ALA A 258 -12.43 -7.68 -12.47
C ALA A 258 -11.20 -6.90 -12.94
N PRO A 259 -11.35 -5.64 -13.40
CA PRO A 259 -10.22 -4.81 -13.84
C PRO A 259 -9.10 -4.69 -12.82
N ALA A 260 -9.41 -4.60 -11.51
CA ALA A 260 -8.40 -4.52 -10.44
C ALA A 260 -7.39 -5.69 -10.47
N THR A 261 -7.76 -6.86 -10.98
CA THR A 261 -6.84 -8.00 -11.08
C THR A 261 -5.70 -7.78 -12.09
N LEU A 262 -5.79 -6.76 -12.95
CA LEU A 262 -4.69 -6.30 -13.81
C LEU A 262 -3.58 -5.57 -13.04
N LEU A 263 -3.80 -5.23 -11.76
CA LEU A 263 -2.80 -4.70 -10.84
C LEU A 263 -2.68 -5.62 -9.62
N PRO A 264 -1.88 -6.70 -9.68
CA PRO A 264 -1.65 -7.56 -8.51
C PRO A 264 -0.79 -6.81 -7.48
N LEU A 265 -1.44 -6.06 -6.59
CA LEU A 265 -0.81 -5.10 -5.67
C LEU A 265 0.31 -5.72 -4.82
N GLY A 266 0.12 -6.92 -4.26
CA GLY A 266 1.18 -7.61 -3.50
C GLY A 266 2.45 -7.87 -4.32
N ALA A 267 2.32 -8.48 -5.50
CA ALA A 267 3.47 -8.73 -6.38
C ALA A 267 4.10 -7.42 -6.88
N LEU A 268 3.27 -6.41 -7.17
CA LEU A 268 3.71 -5.08 -7.62
C LEU A 268 4.48 -4.34 -6.52
N ALA A 269 3.99 -4.35 -5.28
CA ALA A 269 4.64 -3.74 -4.12
C ALA A 269 6.02 -4.37 -3.85
N LEU A 270 6.14 -5.70 -3.98
CA LEU A 270 7.43 -6.38 -3.84
C LEU A 270 8.40 -6.03 -4.96
N ALA A 271 7.91 -5.89 -6.20
CA ALA A 271 8.71 -5.38 -7.31
C ALA A 271 9.14 -3.92 -7.10
N VAL A 272 8.28 -3.08 -6.49
CA VAL A 272 8.62 -1.71 -6.09
C VAL A 272 9.75 -1.70 -5.08
N LEU A 273 9.70 -2.52 -4.02
CA LEU A 273 10.80 -2.63 -3.05
C LEU A 273 12.10 -3.10 -3.71
N ALA A 274 12.02 -4.11 -4.59
CA ALA A 274 13.18 -4.60 -5.33
C ALA A 274 13.85 -3.48 -6.15
N VAL A 275 13.08 -2.63 -6.83
CA VAL A 275 13.61 -1.51 -7.61
C VAL A 275 14.10 -0.37 -6.71
N GLN A 276 13.23 0.17 -5.86
CA GLN A 276 13.49 1.42 -5.13
C GLN A 276 14.43 1.25 -3.94
N VAL A 277 14.38 0.09 -3.28
CA VAL A 277 15.10 -0.15 -2.02
C VAL A 277 16.28 -1.09 -2.20
N HIS A 278 16.14 -2.16 -2.99
CA HIS A 278 17.28 -3.03 -3.31
C HIS A 278 18.13 -2.51 -4.48
N GLY A 279 17.63 -1.53 -5.24
CA GLY A 279 18.35 -0.94 -6.38
C GLY A 279 18.46 -1.87 -7.57
N TRP A 280 17.59 -2.87 -7.70
CA TRP A 280 17.67 -3.86 -8.77
C TRP A 280 17.07 -3.34 -10.09
N ASP A 281 17.76 -3.63 -11.19
CA ASP A 281 17.21 -3.48 -12.55
C ASP A 281 16.52 -4.78 -12.96
N LEU A 282 15.19 -4.83 -12.78
CA LEU A 282 14.42 -6.06 -12.96
C LEU A 282 14.44 -6.54 -14.43
N GLY A 283 14.94 -7.75 -14.64
CA GLY A 283 14.90 -8.46 -15.90
C GLY A 283 13.53 -8.99 -16.32
N VAL A 284 12.44 -8.63 -15.64
CA VAL A 284 11.07 -9.10 -15.91
C VAL A 284 10.22 -7.95 -16.45
N ARG A 285 9.59 -8.16 -17.61
CA ARG A 285 8.62 -7.22 -18.20
C ARG A 285 7.24 -7.83 -18.22
N SER A 286 6.24 -7.06 -17.79
CA SER A 286 4.85 -7.48 -17.77
C SER A 286 3.91 -6.30 -17.76
N GLY A 287 2.75 -6.44 -18.41
CA GLY A 287 1.65 -5.49 -18.28
C GLY A 287 1.02 -5.42 -16.88
N TYR A 288 1.39 -6.32 -15.97
CA TYR A 288 1.07 -6.24 -14.53
C TYR A 288 2.05 -5.36 -13.74
N LEU A 289 3.18 -4.99 -14.32
CA LEU A 289 4.23 -4.18 -13.69
C LEU A 289 4.46 -2.89 -14.51
N PRO A 290 3.50 -1.94 -14.50
CA PRO A 290 3.69 -0.67 -15.20
C PRO A 290 4.96 0.03 -14.73
N PRO A 291 5.86 0.46 -15.63
CA PRO A 291 7.14 1.07 -15.24
C PRO A 291 7.00 2.28 -14.33
N ASP A 292 5.98 3.12 -14.56
CA ASP A 292 5.67 4.29 -13.73
C ASP A 292 5.38 3.94 -12.27
N LEU A 293 4.78 2.77 -12.02
CA LEU A 293 4.42 2.31 -10.68
C LEU A 293 5.60 1.68 -9.94
N LEU A 294 6.58 1.13 -10.66
CA LEU A 294 7.82 0.62 -10.05
C LEU A 294 8.67 1.76 -9.47
N GLY A 295 8.49 2.99 -9.97
CA GLY A 295 9.28 4.15 -9.60
C GLY A 295 10.73 4.03 -10.06
N SER A 296 11.64 4.71 -9.37
CA SER A 296 13.07 4.64 -9.69
C SER A 296 13.93 4.73 -8.43
N PRO A 297 15.14 4.14 -8.42
CA PRO A 297 16.10 4.31 -7.32
C PRO A 297 16.47 5.78 -7.09
N GLN A 298 16.38 6.62 -8.12
CA GLN A 298 16.64 8.06 -8.02
C GLN A 298 15.68 8.78 -7.07
N ALA A 299 14.49 8.24 -6.81
CA ALA A 299 13.59 8.81 -5.81
C ALA A 299 14.19 8.75 -4.40
N LEU A 300 14.89 7.65 -4.07
CA LEU A 300 15.63 7.49 -2.81
C LEU A 300 16.81 8.48 -2.77
N GLU A 301 17.59 8.56 -3.85
CA GLU A 301 18.74 9.47 -3.96
C GLU A 301 18.33 10.95 -3.87
N GLN A 302 17.19 11.33 -4.46
CA GLN A 302 16.65 12.69 -4.38
C GLN A 302 16.13 13.01 -2.98
N ALA A 303 15.48 12.05 -2.31
CA ALA A 303 15.03 12.22 -0.94
C ALA A 303 16.21 12.34 0.04
N ASP A 304 17.28 11.56 -0.17
CA ASP A 304 18.54 11.66 0.59
C ASP A 304 19.24 13.00 0.35
N ALA A 305 19.25 13.48 -0.91
CA ALA A 305 19.87 14.77 -1.25
C ALA A 305 19.12 15.97 -0.65
N LEU A 306 17.81 15.84 -0.40
CA LEU A 306 17.04 16.86 0.30
C LEU A 306 17.42 16.93 1.78
N GLY A 307 17.81 15.80 2.40
CA GLY A 307 18.72 15.60 3.54
C GLY A 307 18.57 16.40 4.85
N VAL A 308 17.80 17.48 4.87
CA VAL A 308 17.67 18.40 5.98
C VAL A 308 16.19 18.47 6.34
N ASN A 309 15.85 17.83 7.45
CA ASN A 309 14.56 18.00 8.07
C ASN A 309 14.53 19.34 8.81
N ASP A 310 14.01 20.38 8.16
CA ASP A 310 13.89 21.72 8.75
C ASP A 310 12.70 21.88 9.72
N LEU A 311 11.90 20.83 9.95
CA LEU A 311 10.78 20.90 10.91
C LEU A 311 11.33 20.94 12.34
N GLY A 312 10.80 21.85 13.17
CA GLY A 312 11.15 21.90 14.59
C GLY A 312 12.40 22.72 14.96
N TYR A 313 13.03 23.41 14.01
CA TYR A 313 14.06 24.44 14.28
C TYR A 313 13.49 25.79 14.77
N TRP A 314 12.34 25.78 15.44
CA TRP A 314 11.83 26.95 16.14
C TRP A 314 12.58 27.13 17.46
N ALA A 315 13.76 27.76 17.40
CA ALA A 315 14.37 28.34 18.58
C ALA A 315 13.44 29.46 19.08
N ALA A 316 12.87 29.28 20.28
CA ALA A 316 12.19 30.35 20.98
C ALA A 316 13.14 31.58 21.06
N LYS A 317 12.70 32.72 20.51
CA LYS A 317 13.28 34.02 20.85
C LYS A 317 12.67 34.55 22.13
#